data_AF-A0A937VEQ6-F1
#
_entry.id   AF-A0A937VEQ6-F1
#
_cell.length_a   1.000
_cell.length_b   1.000
_cell.length_c   1.000
_cell.angle_alpha   90.00
_cell.angle_beta   90.00
_cell.angle_gamma   90.00
#
_symmetry.space_group_name_H-M   'P 1'
#
loop_
_entity.id
_entity.type
_entity.pdbx_description
1 polymer ?
#
loop_
_entity_poly.entity_id
_entity_poly.type
_entity_poly.pdbx_seq_one_letter_code
_entity_poly.pdbx_strand_id
1 'polypeptide(L)' 'MPVSADLLAILRCPACVSGSTRRTDVPDPGRLDVVREVWLVCHDCGRKYPIREDIPVMLIEEGDKYRSTPVEQLGG' A
#
# COMPACT_ATOMS: atom_id res chain seq x y z
N MET A 1 20.97 -1.06 -6.48
CA MET A 1 20.16 -1.55 -7.60
C MET A 1 18.75 -1.03 -7.37
N PRO A 2 18.13 -0.26 -8.29
CA PRO A 2 16.75 0.15 -8.09
C PRO A 2 15.88 -1.10 -8.08
N VAL A 3 14.96 -1.20 -7.12
CA VAL A 3 13.95 -2.26 -7.09
C VAL A 3 13.20 -2.21 -8.43
N SER A 4 13.12 -3.34 -9.16
CA SER A 4 12.56 -3.34 -10.51
C SER A 4 11.07 -2.99 -10.51
N ALA A 5 10.65 -2.17 -11.48
CA ALA A 5 9.25 -1.73 -11.61
C ALA A 5 8.26 -2.91 -11.69
N ASP A 6 8.70 -4.05 -12.21
CA ASP A 6 7.90 -5.27 -12.33
C ASP A 6 7.61 -5.90 -10.95
N LEU A 7 8.54 -5.84 -9.99
CA LEU A 7 8.30 -6.32 -8.62
C LEU A 7 7.29 -5.42 -7.90
N LEU A 8 7.41 -4.10 -8.08
CA LEU A 8 6.45 -3.12 -7.55
C LEU A 8 5.05 -3.32 -8.16
N ALA A 9 4.97 -3.67 -9.44
CA ALA A 9 3.71 -3.94 -10.14
C ALA A 9 2.99 -5.18 -9.61
N ILE A 10 3.70 -6.14 -8.99
CA ILE A 10 3.13 -7.34 -8.37
C ILE A 10 2.61 -7.05 -6.95
N LEU A 11 3.15 -6.05 -6.26
CA LEU A 11 2.75 -5.78 -4.88
C LEU A 11 1.29 -5.34 -4.80
N ARG A 12 0.55 -5.96 -3.88
CA ARG A 12 -0.84 -5.64 -3.59
C ARG A 12 -1.05 -5.42 -2.10
N CYS A 13 -2.04 -4.59 -1.77
CA CYS A 13 -2.49 -4.32 -0.42
C CYS A 13 -2.96 -5.63 0.24
N PRO A 14 -2.35 -6.05 1.36
CA PRO A 14 -2.65 -7.33 1.99
C PRO A 14 -4.10 -7.43 2.46
N ALA A 15 -4.70 -6.31 2.88
CA ALA A 15 -6.09 -6.28 3.31
C ALA A 15 -7.07 -6.46 2.14
N CYS A 16 -6.73 -6.03 0.93
CA CYS A 16 -7.64 -6.12 -0.22
C CYS A 16 -7.56 -7.46 -0.94
N VAL A 17 -6.45 -8.20 -0.80
CA VAL A 17 -6.26 -9.50 -1.50
C VAL A 17 -6.37 -10.72 -0.60
N SER A 18 -6.39 -10.54 0.73
CA SER A 18 -6.36 -11.65 1.69
C SER A 18 -7.45 -11.54 2.76
N GLY A 19 -7.78 -12.69 3.36
CA GLY A 19 -8.68 -12.77 4.52
C GLY A 19 -10.12 -12.39 4.22
N SER A 20 -10.85 -11.98 5.27
CA SER A 20 -12.27 -11.61 5.22
C SER A 20 -12.54 -10.27 4.52
N THR A 21 -11.51 -9.42 4.36
CA THR A 21 -11.63 -8.11 3.72
C THR A 21 -11.26 -8.14 2.24
N ARG A 22 -11.04 -9.33 1.68
CA ARG A 22 -10.74 -9.51 0.27
C ARG A 22 -11.83 -8.88 -0.60
N ARG A 23 -11.41 -8.01 -1.51
CA ARG A 23 -12.27 -7.36 -2.49
C ARG A 23 -12.57 -8.34 -3.63
N THR A 24 -13.83 -8.42 -4.03
CA THR A 24 -14.33 -9.28 -5.12
C THR A 24 -15.14 -8.50 -6.16
N ASP A 25 -15.32 -7.20 -5.92
CA ASP A 25 -15.99 -6.22 -6.77
C ASP A 25 -15.12 -5.73 -7.94
N VAL A 26 -13.80 -5.94 -7.86
CA VAL A 26 -12.84 -5.56 -8.92
C VAL A 26 -11.95 -6.75 -9.32
N PRO A 27 -11.55 -6.86 -10.60
CA PRO A 27 -10.76 -8.01 -11.08
C PRO A 27 -9.33 -8.11 -10.51
N ASP A 28 -8.68 -6.97 -10.24
CA ASP A 28 -7.32 -6.89 -9.70
C ASP A 28 -7.27 -5.93 -8.50
N PRO A 29 -7.71 -6.38 -7.30
CA PRO A 29 -7.80 -5.54 -6.13
C PRO A 29 -6.45 -5.33 -5.44
N GLY A 30 -6.34 -4.21 -4.73
CA GLY A 30 -5.24 -3.88 -3.85
C GLY A 30 -4.07 -3.21 -4.56
N ARG A 31 -4.28 -2.54 -5.70
CA ARG A 31 -3.18 -1.87 -6.40
C ARG A 31 -2.53 -0.78 -5.52
N LEU A 32 -1.20 -0.77 -5.47
CA LEU A 32 -0.40 0.15 -4.66
C LEU A 32 0.37 1.13 -5.54
N ASP A 33 0.41 2.39 -5.15
CA ASP A 33 1.32 3.40 -5.69
C ASP A 33 2.42 3.73 -4.68
N VAL A 34 3.64 3.88 -5.19
CA VAL A 34 4.75 4.43 -4.41
C VAL A 34 4.60 5.95 -4.37
N VAL A 35 4.51 6.51 -3.18
CA VAL A 35 4.44 7.95 -2.96
C VAL A 35 5.65 8.41 -2.16
N ARG A 36 6.34 9.45 -2.66
CA ARG A 36 7.53 10.04 -2.02
C ARG A 36 8.64 9.03 -1.71
N GLU A 37 8.69 7.92 -2.44
CA GLU A 37 9.65 6.81 -2.27
C GLU A 37 9.59 6.08 -0.92
N VAL A 38 8.78 6.55 0.04
CA VAL A 38 8.72 6.04 1.41
C VAL A 38 7.31 5.58 1.84
N TRP A 39 6.34 5.58 0.92
CA TRP A 39 4.98 5.11 1.18
C TRP A 39 4.44 4.24 0.06
N LEU A 40 3.61 3.26 0.42
CA LEU A 40 2.75 2.50 -0.48
C LEU A 40 1.29 2.84 -0.19
N VAL A 41 0.58 3.41 -1.17
CA VAL A 41 -0.80 3.85 -1.02
C VAL A 41 -1.73 2.96 -1.83
N CYS A 42 -2.75 2.39 -1.19
CA CYS A 42 -3.73 1.54 -1.84
C CYS A 42 -4.86 2.35 -2.47
N HIS A 43 -5.09 2.18 -3.77
CA HIS A 43 -6.19 2.84 -4.51
C HIS A 43 -7.58 2.39 -4.04
N ASP A 44 -7.71 1.13 -3.65
CA ASP A 44 -9.02 0.53 -3.42
C ASP A 44 -9.58 0.82 -2.02
N CYS A 45 -8.71 0.81 -0.99
CA CYS A 45 -9.14 1.02 0.39
C CYS A 45 -8.57 2.28 1.06
N GLY A 46 -7.61 2.96 0.42
CA GLY A 46 -7.00 4.19 0.93
C GLY A 46 -5.98 4.00 2.06
N ARG A 47 -5.68 2.75 2.44
CA ARG A 47 -4.61 2.42 3.42
C ARG A 47 -3.26 2.83 2.88
N LYS A 48 -2.38 3.25 3.79
CA LYS A 48 -1.05 3.77 3.44
C LYS A 48 0.00 3.13 4.32
N TYR A 49 0.92 2.40 3.70
CA TYR A 49 1.94 1.61 4.38
C TYR A 49 3.28 2.33 4.28
N PRO A 50 3.94 2.67 5.39
CA PRO A 50 5.26 3.28 5.35
C PRO A 50 6.31 2.25 4.91
N ILE A 51 7.33 2.72 4.21
CA ILE A 51 8.56 1.98 3.91
C ILE A 51 9.60 2.48 4.91
N ARG A 52 10.15 1.58 5.73
CA ARG A 52 11.15 1.90 6.75
C ARG A 52 12.39 1.05 6.48
N GLU A 53 13.56 1.69 6.42
CA GLU A 53 14.82 0.97 6.13
C GLU A 53 14.74 0.14 4.84
N ASP A 54 14.12 0.70 3.79
CA ASP A 54 13.82 0.02 2.51
C ASP A 54 12.91 -1.22 2.62
N ILE A 55 12.26 -1.43 3.78
CA ILE A 55 11.32 -2.52 4.03
C ILE A 55 9.88 -1.97 4.13
N PRO A 56 8.97 -2.38 3.23
CA PRO A 56 7.56 -2.04 3.34
C PRO A 56 6.90 -2.63 4.60
N VAL A 57 6.35 -1.77 5.46
CA VAL A 57 5.61 -2.20 6.66
C VAL A 57 4.17 -2.53 6.27
N MET A 58 3.97 -3.73 5.73
CA MET A 58 2.70 -4.22 5.17
C MET A 58 1.75 -4.79 6.26
N LEU A 59 1.74 -4.20 7.45
CA LEU A 59 0.80 -4.54 8.52
C LEU A 59 -0.51 -3.78 8.33
N ILE A 60 -1.65 -4.47 8.43
CA ILE A 60 -2.98 -3.85 8.21
C ILE A 60 -3.21 -2.71 9.19
N GLU A 61 -2.88 -2.92 10.48
CA GLU A 61 -3.01 -1.92 11.53
C GLU A 61 -2.18 -0.67 11.26
N GLU A 62 -0.98 -0.83 10.72
CA GLU A 62 -0.12 0.29 10.33
C GLU A 62 -0.73 1.07 9.17
N GLY A 63 -1.27 0.35 8.17
CA GLY A 63 -1.95 0.96 7.03
C GLY A 63 -3.22 1.75 7.42
N ASP A 64 -3.93 1.29 8.45
CA ASP A 64 -5.15 1.94 8.93
C ASP A 64 -4.88 3.26 9.66
N LYS A 65 -3.73 3.42 10.35
CA LYS A 65 -3.34 4.68 11.01
C LYS A 65 -3.33 5.88 10.07
N TYR A 66 -2.92 5.66 8.82
CA TYR A 66 -2.74 6.72 7.82
C TYR A 66 -3.87 6.74 6.78
N ARG A 67 -4.90 5.90 6.94
CA ARG A 67 -5.97 5.75 5.94
C ARG A 67 -6.71 7.06 5.66
N SER A 68 -6.95 7.86 6.70
CA SER A 68 -7.62 9.16 6.60
C SER A 68 -6.66 10.34 6.38
N THR A 69 -5.35 10.12 6.49
CA THR A 69 -4.34 11.16 6.24
C THR A 69 -4.27 11.45 4.74
N PRO A 70 -4.43 12.71 4.30
CA PRO A 70 -4.23 13.07 2.90
C PRO A 70 -2.81 12.74 2.44
N VAL A 71 -2.65 12.35 1.16
CA VAL A 71 -1.35 11.93 0.62
C VAL A 71 -0.31 13.06 0.71
N GLU A 72 -0.79 14.30 0.62
CA GLU A 72 0.01 15.52 0.72
C GLU A 72 0.60 15.72 2.12
N GLN A 73 -0.03 15.14 3.15
CA GLN A 73 0.35 15.28 4.56
C GLN A 73 1.19 14.10 5.08
N LEU A 74 1.53 13.11 4.23
CA LEU A 74 2.39 12.00 4.62
C LEU A 74 3.84 12.49 4.83
N GLY A 75 4.36 12.38 6.05
CA GLY A 75 5.77 12.73 6.33
C GLY A 75 6.75 11.88 5.52
N GLY A 76 7.91 12.44 5.20
CA GLY A 76 9.05 11.71 4.63
C GLY A 76 10.14 11.53 5.66
#